data_AF-A0A354HHU6-F1
#
_entry.id   AF-A0A354HHU6-F1
#
_cell.length_a   1.000
_cell.length_b   1.000
_cell.length_c   1.000
_cell.angle_alpha   90.00
_cell.angle_beta   90.00
_cell.angle_gamma   90.00
#
_symmetry.space_group_name_H-M   'P 1'
#
loop_
_entity.id
_entity.type
_entity.pdbx_description
1 polymer ?
#
loop_
_entity_poly.entity_id
_entity_poly.type
_entity_poly.pdbx_seq_one_letter_code
_entity_poly.pdbx_strand_id
1 'polypeptide(L)'
;METRKCPNCGGGLELTRAMNMLECPFCGSKFEVDVEDREKIAKERSSLDENIFRIERDFTDARRKKQVGKCIETLIYCMNELGTPERIEDHIRKSLMTTDDLAAEGINESLINAVRGRINGELTADERIIVYKDLGIFSKGKEFTVLTNKRFLFFKKKNCITSYHTDIGTLKLADGGDLAAWYINGDYNKQIPSMEPSGQLTGAAIALACLFSFDQQPDRDRIRLI
;
A
#
# COMPACT_ATOMS: atom_id res chain seq x y z
N MET A 1 -19.58 -12.55 -0.82
CA MET A 1 -19.02 -11.67 0.22
C MET A 1 -19.82 -10.38 0.18
N GLU A 2 -20.83 -10.27 1.04
CA GLU A 2 -21.65 -9.05 1.07
C GLU A 2 -20.87 -7.98 1.81
N THR A 3 -20.29 -7.05 1.05
CA THR A 3 -19.94 -5.72 1.59
C THR A 3 -21.20 -5.24 2.32
N ARG A 4 -21.12 -4.94 3.64
CA ARG A 4 -22.25 -4.36 4.40
C ARG A 4 -22.51 -2.96 3.84
N LYS A 5 -23.18 -2.93 2.70
CA LYS A 5 -23.62 -1.74 1.99
C LYS A 5 -24.80 -1.17 2.76
N CYS A 6 -24.82 0.14 2.87
CA CYS A 6 -25.92 0.86 3.46
C CYS A 6 -27.21 0.46 2.74
N PRO A 7 -28.22 -0.10 3.42
CA PRO A 7 -29.48 -0.49 2.79
C PRO A 7 -30.23 0.71 2.19
N ASN A 8 -29.86 1.92 2.61
CA ASN A 8 -30.51 3.15 2.18
C ASN A 8 -29.89 3.76 0.91
N CYS A 9 -28.60 3.52 0.64
CA CYS A 9 -27.90 4.19 -0.48
C CYS A 9 -26.81 3.34 -1.16
N GLY A 10 -26.52 2.15 -0.67
CA GLY A 10 -25.51 1.25 -1.22
C GLY A 10 -24.06 1.56 -0.83
N GLY A 11 -23.78 2.65 -0.11
CA GLY A 11 -22.43 3.04 0.32
C GLY A 11 -21.88 2.17 1.46
N GLY A 12 -20.55 2.01 1.57
CA GLY A 12 -19.94 1.23 2.65
C GLY A 12 -20.22 1.81 4.04
N LEU A 13 -20.51 0.97 5.03
CA LEU A 13 -20.79 1.37 6.41
C LEU A 13 -19.51 1.39 7.27
N GLU A 14 -19.37 2.40 8.15
CA GLU A 14 -18.23 2.53 9.06
C GLU A 14 -18.62 2.36 10.54
N LEU A 15 -17.89 1.54 11.30
CA LEU A 15 -18.04 1.50 12.76
C LEU A 15 -17.66 2.85 13.40
N THR A 16 -18.59 3.42 14.15
CA THR A 16 -18.32 4.57 15.01
C THR A 16 -17.54 4.11 16.25
N ARG A 17 -16.55 4.90 16.69
CA ARG A 17 -15.70 4.55 17.85
C ARG A 17 -16.44 4.58 19.19
N ALA A 18 -17.55 5.31 19.26
CA ALA A 18 -18.19 5.68 20.51
C ALA A 18 -19.42 4.82 20.86
N MET A 19 -20.02 4.13 19.89
CA MET A 19 -21.26 3.39 20.07
C MET A 19 -21.25 2.15 19.18
N ASN A 20 -22.00 1.12 19.56
CA ASN A 20 -22.25 -0.10 18.79
C ASN A 20 -23.07 0.23 17.52
N MET A 21 -22.56 1.14 16.69
CA MET A 21 -23.25 1.73 15.55
C MET A 21 -22.34 1.77 14.34
N LEU A 22 -22.89 1.32 13.22
CA LEU A 22 -22.41 1.57 11.88
C LEU A 22 -23.00 2.88 11.37
N GLU A 23 -22.19 3.78 10.85
CA GLU A 23 -22.59 5.02 10.22
C GLU A 23 -22.23 4.99 8.73
N CYS A 24 -23.18 5.33 7.87
CA CYS A 24 -22.90 5.52 6.46
C CYS A 24 -22.34 6.92 6.23
N PRO A 25 -21.10 7.08 5.74
CA PRO A 25 -20.53 8.40 5.49
C PRO A 25 -21.19 9.12 4.31
N PHE A 26 -21.98 8.41 3.50
CA PHE A 26 -22.63 8.96 2.31
C PHE A 26 -24.03 9.53 2.58
N CYS A 27 -24.84 8.89 3.44
CA CYS A 27 -26.19 9.35 3.74
C CYS A 27 -26.45 9.63 5.23
N GLY A 28 -25.45 9.45 6.09
CA GLY A 28 -25.53 9.68 7.53
C GLY A 28 -26.41 8.69 8.29
N SER A 29 -26.91 7.63 7.63
CA SER A 29 -27.73 6.61 8.29
C SER A 29 -26.91 5.82 9.30
N LYS A 30 -27.49 5.59 10.47
CA LYS A 30 -26.87 4.87 11.58
C LYS A 30 -27.62 3.57 11.85
N PHE A 31 -26.87 2.49 12.10
CA PHE A 31 -27.41 1.15 12.31
C PHE A 31 -26.76 0.58 13.56
N GLU A 32 -27.55 0.14 14.54
CA GLU A 32 -27.03 -0.60 15.68
C GLU A 32 -26.48 -1.96 15.25
N VAL A 33 -25.39 -2.37 15.87
CA VAL A 33 -24.76 -3.68 15.72
C VAL A 33 -24.57 -4.29 17.10
N ASP A 34 -24.86 -5.57 17.26
CA ASP A 34 -24.60 -6.24 18.53
C ASP A 34 -23.09 -6.42 18.79
N VAL A 35 -22.72 -6.89 19.98
CA VAL A 35 -21.33 -7.03 20.40
C VAL A 35 -20.60 -8.11 19.57
N GLU A 36 -21.28 -9.22 19.25
CA GLU A 36 -20.70 -10.32 18.46
C GLU A 36 -20.44 -9.87 17.02
N ASP A 37 -21.40 -9.16 16.43
CA ASP A 37 -21.28 -8.52 15.13
C ASP A 37 -20.19 -7.46 15.13
N ARG A 38 -20.04 -6.67 16.20
CA ARG A 38 -18.95 -5.70 16.33
C ARG A 38 -17.58 -6.38 16.36
N GLU A 39 -17.42 -7.46 17.13
CA GLU A 39 -16.18 -8.23 17.16
C GLU A 39 -15.88 -8.86 15.80
N LYS A 40 -16.90 -9.39 15.13
CA LYS A 40 -16.79 -9.93 13.77
C LYS A 40 -16.37 -8.86 12.76
N ILE A 41 -17.03 -7.70 12.75
CA ILE A 41 -16.69 -6.57 11.87
C ILE A 41 -15.28 -6.04 12.19
N ALA A 42 -14.91 -5.93 13.47
CA ALA A 42 -13.56 -5.50 13.86
C ALA A 42 -12.48 -6.49 13.40
N LYS A 43 -12.77 -7.80 13.45
CA LYS A 43 -11.91 -8.86 12.93
C LYS A 43 -11.80 -8.79 11.41
N GLU A 44 -12.92 -8.65 10.70
CA GLU A 44 -12.96 -8.48 9.24
C GLU A 44 -12.19 -7.24 8.78
N ARG A 45 -12.34 -6.10 9.47
CA ARG A 45 -11.61 -4.85 9.20
C ARG A 45 -10.11 -4.92 9.51
N SER A 46 -9.67 -5.89 10.30
CA SER A 46 -8.26 -6.09 10.67
C SER A 46 -7.60 -7.27 9.95
N SER A 47 -8.34 -7.93 9.05
CA SER A 47 -7.86 -8.96 8.13
C SER A 47 -7.68 -8.41 6.72
N LEU A 48 -6.72 -8.96 5.98
CA LEU A 48 -6.56 -8.67 4.56
C LEU A 48 -7.61 -9.43 3.76
N ASP A 49 -8.08 -8.85 2.64
CA ASP A 49 -9.03 -9.50 1.74
C ASP A 49 -8.46 -10.84 1.23
N GLU A 50 -9.09 -11.95 1.64
CA GLU A 50 -8.67 -13.30 1.29
C GLU A 50 -8.93 -13.67 -0.18
N ASN A 51 -9.67 -12.82 -0.92
CA ASN A 51 -9.79 -12.94 -2.38
C ASN A 51 -8.55 -12.39 -3.09
N ILE A 52 -7.81 -11.48 -2.45
CA ILE A 52 -6.59 -10.87 -2.98
C ILE A 52 -5.36 -11.60 -2.43
N PHE A 53 -5.38 -11.96 -1.14
CA PHE A 53 -4.25 -12.49 -0.42
C PHE A 53 -4.45 -13.93 0.04
N ARG A 54 -3.40 -14.74 -0.08
CA ARG A 54 -3.26 -16.01 0.62
C ARG A 54 -2.27 -15.83 1.76
N ILE A 55 -2.76 -15.73 2.99
CA ILE A 55 -1.93 -15.56 4.18
C ILE A 55 -1.35 -16.92 4.57
N GLU A 56 -0.03 -17.08 4.43
CA GLU A 56 0.65 -18.34 4.77
C GLU A 56 1.52 -18.23 6.03
N ARG A 57 1.67 -17.01 6.54
CA ARG A 57 2.41 -16.71 7.75
C ARG A 57 1.55 -15.96 8.75
N ASP A 58 1.70 -16.31 10.03
CA ASP A 58 1.16 -15.52 11.12
C ASP A 58 1.98 -14.22 11.31
N PHE A 59 1.32 -13.08 11.14
CA PHE A 59 1.90 -11.75 11.30
C PHE A 59 1.62 -11.14 12.69
N THR A 60 1.06 -11.89 13.64
CA THR A 60 0.67 -11.38 14.97
C THR A 60 1.84 -10.72 15.69
N ASP A 61 3.01 -11.36 15.73
CA ASP A 61 4.19 -10.76 16.38
C ASP A 61 4.77 -9.60 15.57
N ALA A 62 4.76 -9.71 14.24
CA ALA A 62 5.22 -8.63 13.36
C ALA A 62 4.39 -7.36 13.55
N ARG A 63 3.07 -7.50 13.74
CA ARG A 63 2.14 -6.39 14.00
C ARG A 63 2.41 -5.66 15.32
N ARG A 64 3.06 -6.29 16.29
CA ARG A 64 3.41 -5.65 17.58
C ARG A 64 4.56 -4.65 17.44
N LYS A 65 5.35 -4.73 16.37
CA LYS A 65 6.45 -3.80 16.12
C LYS A 65 5.91 -2.50 15.52
N LYS A 66 6.38 -1.36 16.01
CA LYS A 66 5.79 -0.05 15.72
C LYS A 66 5.62 0.23 14.21
N GLN A 67 6.70 0.16 13.44
CA GLN A 67 6.65 0.51 12.01
C GLN A 67 6.00 -0.60 11.17
N VAL A 68 6.32 -1.87 11.44
CA VAL A 68 5.74 -3.02 10.73
C VAL A 68 4.23 -3.12 10.96
N GLY A 69 3.78 -2.95 12.21
CA GLY A 69 2.37 -2.91 12.56
C GLY A 69 1.62 -1.81 11.83
N LYS A 70 2.15 -0.58 11.82
CA LYS A 70 1.56 0.53 11.07
C LYS A 70 1.54 0.30 9.56
N CYS A 71 2.59 -0.32 9.01
CA CYS A 71 2.62 -0.72 7.60
C CYS A 71 1.51 -1.73 7.26
N ILE A 72 1.35 -2.77 8.07
CA ILE A 72 0.29 -3.77 7.89
C ILE A 72 -1.10 -3.17 8.09
N GLU A 73 -1.30 -2.33 9.11
CA GLU A 73 -2.56 -1.63 9.36
C GLU A 73 -2.95 -0.73 8.18
N THR A 74 -2.01 0.04 7.63
CA THR A 74 -2.29 0.88 6.45
C THR A 74 -2.52 0.05 5.20
N LEU A 75 -1.80 -1.06 5.00
CA LEU A 75 -2.09 -2.00 3.91
C LEU A 75 -3.54 -2.49 3.99
N ILE A 76 -3.98 -2.94 5.16
CA ILE A 76 -5.37 -3.39 5.38
C ILE A 76 -6.38 -2.27 5.10
N TYR A 77 -6.15 -1.09 5.67
CA TYR A 77 -7.01 0.07 5.45
C TYR A 77 -7.15 0.44 3.97
N CYS A 78 -6.03 0.50 3.25
CA CYS A 78 -6.03 0.82 1.83
C CYS A 78 -6.78 -0.24 1.01
N MET A 79 -6.56 -1.52 1.28
CA MET A 79 -7.21 -2.61 0.52
C MET A 79 -8.71 -2.72 0.82
N ASN A 80 -9.11 -2.62 2.09
CA ASN A 80 -10.48 -2.89 2.50
C ASN A 80 -11.39 -1.66 2.44
N GLU A 81 -10.87 -0.47 2.79
CA GLU A 81 -11.69 0.73 2.96
C GLU A 81 -11.54 1.73 1.80
N LEU A 82 -10.33 1.85 1.23
CA LEU A 82 -10.09 2.73 0.07
C LEU A 82 -10.39 2.02 -1.26
N GLY A 83 -9.86 0.80 -1.44
CA GLY A 83 -10.27 -0.18 -2.46
C GLY A 83 -10.14 0.25 -3.93
N THR A 84 -9.55 1.42 -4.21
CA THR A 84 -9.37 1.97 -5.56
C THR A 84 -8.02 2.67 -5.65
N PRO A 85 -7.30 2.61 -6.80
CA PRO A 85 -6.02 3.26 -6.94
C PRO A 85 -6.07 4.76 -6.64
N GLU A 86 -7.12 5.45 -7.12
CA GLU A 86 -7.27 6.90 -6.96
C GLU A 86 -7.38 7.32 -5.49
N ARG A 87 -8.14 6.57 -4.68
CA ARG A 87 -8.30 6.85 -3.24
C ARG A 87 -7.01 6.56 -2.48
N ILE A 88 -6.27 5.52 -2.86
CA ILE A 88 -4.98 5.19 -2.23
C ILE A 88 -3.90 6.21 -2.62
N GLU A 89 -3.84 6.64 -3.88
CA GLU A 89 -2.94 7.71 -4.33
C GLU A 89 -3.22 9.03 -3.60
N ASP A 90 -4.49 9.39 -3.41
CA ASP A 90 -4.88 10.57 -2.64
C ASP A 90 -4.48 10.44 -1.16
N HIS A 91 -4.64 9.26 -0.57
CA HIS A 91 -4.16 8.97 0.78
C HIS A 91 -2.63 9.12 0.89
N ILE A 92 -1.87 8.54 -0.06
CA ILE A 92 -0.41 8.69 -0.13
C ILE A 92 -0.03 10.17 -0.17
N ARG A 93 -0.63 10.95 -1.08
CA ARG A 93 -0.35 12.39 -1.20
C ARG A 93 -0.63 13.13 0.12
N LYS A 94 -1.76 12.88 0.77
CA LYS A 94 -2.12 13.52 2.05
C LYS A 94 -1.23 13.11 3.22
N SER A 95 -0.70 11.89 3.20
CA SER A 95 0.18 11.36 4.25
C SER A 95 1.66 11.65 4.00
N LEU A 96 2.02 12.16 2.82
CA LEU A 96 3.39 12.46 2.45
C LEU A 96 3.88 13.70 3.22
N MET A 97 4.86 13.51 4.10
CA MET A 97 5.57 14.63 4.69
C MET A 97 6.57 15.17 3.68
N THR A 98 6.65 16.49 3.53
CA THR A 98 7.63 17.13 2.64
C THR A 98 9.05 16.94 3.19
N THR A 99 9.74 15.90 2.73
CA THR A 99 11.16 15.66 2.96
C THR A 99 11.93 15.81 1.65
N ASP A 100 13.25 15.91 1.73
CA ASP A 100 14.14 16.08 0.57
C ASP A 100 14.43 14.76 -0.16
N ASP A 101 13.99 13.63 0.40
CA ASP A 101 14.23 12.28 -0.10
C ASP A 101 12.96 11.59 -0.61
N LEU A 102 11.79 12.23 -0.55
CA LEU A 102 10.50 11.67 -0.95
C LEU A 102 9.71 12.67 -1.82
N ALA A 103 9.05 12.16 -2.85
CA ALA A 103 8.19 12.98 -3.71
C ALA A 103 7.03 12.17 -4.30
N ALA A 104 5.97 12.88 -4.69
CA ALA A 104 4.84 12.36 -5.44
C ALA A 104 4.33 13.45 -6.40
N GLU A 105 3.50 13.11 -7.37
CA GLU A 105 2.88 14.14 -8.22
C GLU A 105 2.08 15.13 -7.36
N GLY A 106 2.27 16.43 -7.60
CA GLY A 106 1.77 17.53 -6.77
C GLY A 106 2.57 17.81 -5.49
N ILE A 107 3.57 16.99 -5.13
CA ILE A 107 4.36 17.12 -3.90
C ILE A 107 5.85 16.97 -4.22
N ASN A 108 6.62 18.05 -4.02
CA ASN A 108 8.05 18.08 -4.37
C ASN A 108 8.27 17.82 -5.88
N GLU A 109 7.55 18.58 -6.70
CA GLU A 109 7.57 18.50 -8.17
C GLU A 109 8.95 18.68 -8.80
N SER A 110 9.84 19.46 -8.17
CA SER A 110 11.22 19.59 -8.65
C SER A 110 11.95 18.26 -8.63
N LEU A 111 11.74 17.45 -7.59
CA LEU A 111 12.33 16.11 -7.46
C LEU A 111 11.68 15.11 -8.43
N ILE A 112 10.36 15.17 -8.63
CA ILE A 112 9.67 14.38 -9.66
C ILE A 112 10.21 14.68 -11.05
N ASN A 113 10.33 15.96 -11.42
CA ASN A 113 10.86 16.34 -12.72
C ASN A 113 12.32 15.92 -12.90
N ALA A 114 13.14 16.06 -11.86
CA ALA A 114 14.53 15.62 -11.87
C ALA A 114 14.65 14.11 -12.08
N VAL A 115 13.87 13.29 -11.37
CA VAL A 115 13.92 11.82 -11.56
C VAL A 115 13.31 11.40 -12.90
N ARG A 116 12.23 12.04 -13.35
CA ARG A 116 11.59 11.75 -14.65
C ARG A 116 12.58 11.89 -15.80
N GLY A 117 13.39 12.96 -15.82
CA GLY A 117 14.44 13.12 -16.83
C GLY A 117 15.50 12.02 -16.80
N ARG A 118 15.78 11.44 -15.62
CA ARG A 118 16.78 10.38 -15.44
C ARG A 118 16.28 8.99 -15.82
N ILE A 119 14.98 8.73 -15.67
CA ILE A 119 14.37 7.43 -15.93
C ILE A 119 13.52 7.40 -17.21
N ASN A 120 13.54 8.47 -18.02
CA ASN A 120 12.68 8.61 -19.19
C ASN A 120 12.81 7.45 -20.20
N GLY A 121 14.02 6.87 -20.34
CA GLY A 121 14.24 5.72 -21.21
C GLY A 121 13.68 4.40 -20.66
N GLU A 122 13.31 4.35 -19.38
CA GLU A 122 12.73 3.18 -18.75
C GLU A 122 11.21 3.19 -18.85
N LEU A 123 10.56 4.37 -18.80
CA LEU A 123 9.10 4.50 -18.73
C LEU A 123 8.41 4.26 -20.08
N THR A 124 7.25 3.62 -20.03
CA THR A 124 6.34 3.57 -21.20
C THR A 124 5.51 4.86 -21.30
N ALA A 125 4.93 5.14 -22.48
CA ALA A 125 4.26 6.42 -22.74
C ALA A 125 3.05 6.71 -21.81
N ASP A 126 2.40 5.67 -21.31
CA ASP A 126 1.25 5.72 -20.39
C ASP A 126 1.63 5.40 -18.92
N GLU A 127 2.94 5.36 -18.63
CA GLU A 127 3.45 5.11 -17.29
C GLU A 127 3.78 6.42 -16.56
N ARG A 128 3.15 6.62 -15.40
CA ARG A 128 3.34 7.80 -14.55
C ARG A 128 4.02 7.43 -13.24
N ILE A 129 4.81 8.34 -12.72
CA ILE A 129 5.44 8.23 -11.40
C ILE A 129 4.40 8.59 -10.35
N ILE A 130 4.22 7.72 -9.35
CA ILE A 130 3.31 7.94 -8.23
C ILE A 130 4.10 8.35 -7.00
N VAL A 131 5.15 7.58 -6.66
CA VAL A 131 6.04 7.88 -5.53
C VAL A 131 7.49 7.71 -5.97
N TYR A 132 8.33 8.64 -5.55
CA TYR A 132 9.78 8.57 -5.61
C TYR A 132 10.36 8.56 -4.19
N LYS A 133 11.33 7.68 -3.93
CA LYS A 133 12.12 7.64 -2.70
C LYS A 133 13.61 7.54 -3.01
N ASP A 134 14.38 8.54 -2.58
CA ASP A 134 15.84 8.48 -2.52
C ASP A 134 16.28 7.63 -1.33
N LEU A 135 17.26 6.75 -1.55
CA LEU A 135 17.86 5.87 -0.53
C LEU A 135 19.33 6.23 -0.28
N GLY A 136 19.88 7.18 -1.02
CA GLY A 136 21.27 7.57 -0.95
C GLY A 136 21.59 8.39 0.29
N ILE A 137 22.04 7.72 1.36
CA ILE A 137 22.51 8.39 2.59
C ILE A 137 23.78 9.21 2.32
N PHE A 138 24.74 8.64 1.58
CA PHE A 138 26.02 9.29 1.27
C PHE A 138 26.13 9.80 -0.18
N SER A 139 25.17 9.42 -1.02
CA SER A 139 25.17 9.78 -2.43
C SER A 139 23.75 9.86 -2.96
N LYS A 140 23.08 10.97 -2.64
CA LYS A 140 21.73 11.27 -3.11
C LYS A 140 21.59 11.04 -4.61
N GLY A 141 20.49 10.42 -4.98
CA GLY A 141 20.13 10.12 -6.34
C GLY A 141 20.86 8.92 -6.95
N LYS A 142 21.84 8.29 -6.29
CA LYS A 142 22.47 7.08 -6.84
C LYS A 142 21.71 5.79 -6.51
N GLU A 143 20.94 5.78 -5.44
CA GLU A 143 20.10 4.65 -5.07
C GLU A 143 18.72 5.19 -4.74
N PHE A 144 17.70 4.72 -5.45
CA PHE A 144 16.33 5.22 -5.28
C PHE A 144 15.31 4.19 -5.76
N THR A 145 14.08 4.32 -5.28
CA THR A 145 12.94 3.50 -5.70
C THR A 145 11.87 4.40 -6.29
N VAL A 146 11.24 3.94 -7.36
CA VAL A 146 10.11 4.59 -8.01
C VAL A 146 8.94 3.61 -8.04
N LEU A 147 7.80 4.03 -7.53
CA LEU A 147 6.52 3.37 -7.76
C LEU A 147 5.80 4.07 -8.90
N THR A 148 5.44 3.32 -9.94
CA THR A 148 4.60 3.77 -11.05
C THR A 148 3.24 3.08 -11.01
N ASN A 149 2.33 3.44 -11.90
CA ASN A 149 1.08 2.71 -12.11
C ASN A 149 1.26 1.31 -12.70
N LYS A 150 2.49 0.92 -13.09
CA LYS A 150 2.76 -0.39 -13.72
C LYS A 150 3.72 -1.27 -12.92
N ARG A 151 4.65 -0.68 -12.18
CA ARG A 151 5.74 -1.43 -11.55
C ARG A 151 6.45 -0.65 -10.45
N PHE A 152 7.29 -1.37 -9.72
CA PHE A 152 8.43 -0.77 -9.03
C PHE A 152 9.66 -0.76 -9.92
N LEU A 153 10.41 0.33 -9.85
CA LEU A 153 11.76 0.47 -10.39
C LEU A 153 12.73 0.68 -9.22
N PHE A 154 13.72 -0.19 -9.08
CA PHE A 154 14.74 -0.15 -8.05
C PHE A 154 16.08 0.19 -8.70
N PHE A 155 16.56 1.41 -8.46
CA PHE A 155 17.83 1.87 -8.99
C PHE A 155 18.95 1.69 -7.98
N LYS A 156 20.01 1.01 -8.40
CA LYS A 156 21.28 0.89 -7.68
C LYS A 156 22.41 1.33 -8.60
N LYS A 157 22.87 2.57 -8.43
CA LYS A 157 23.86 3.24 -9.28
C LYS A 157 23.38 3.35 -10.74
N LYS A 158 23.91 2.47 -11.62
CA LYS A 158 23.56 2.41 -13.05
C LYS A 158 22.58 1.28 -13.38
N ASN A 159 22.32 0.39 -12.42
CA ASN A 159 21.45 -0.76 -12.64
C ASN A 159 20.02 -0.39 -12.26
N CYS A 160 19.07 -0.75 -13.13
CA CYS A 160 17.65 -0.71 -12.86
C CYS A 160 17.13 -2.14 -12.75
N ILE A 161 16.57 -2.48 -11.60
CA ILE A 161 15.82 -3.73 -11.40
C ILE A 161 14.34 -3.36 -11.42
N THR A 162 13.55 -4.11 -12.18
CA THR A 162 12.13 -3.84 -12.34
C THR A 162 11.29 -4.96 -11.74
N SER A 163 10.09 -4.61 -11.29
CA SER A 163 9.08 -5.59 -10.89
C SER A 163 7.70 -5.08 -11.28
N TYR A 164 7.12 -5.66 -12.32
CA TYR A 164 5.74 -5.34 -12.69
C TYR A 164 4.78 -5.72 -11.58
N HIS A 165 3.72 -4.92 -11.43
CA HIS A 165 2.68 -5.19 -10.44
C HIS A 165 2.05 -6.55 -10.69
N THR A 166 1.80 -6.90 -11.95
CA THR A 166 1.28 -8.21 -12.40
C THR A 166 2.18 -9.38 -12.01
N ASP A 167 3.50 -9.16 -11.85
CA ASP A 167 4.46 -10.19 -11.47
C ASP A 167 4.50 -10.47 -9.96
N ILE A 168 3.79 -9.69 -9.13
CA ILE A 168 3.79 -9.85 -7.66
C ILE A 168 3.02 -11.11 -7.27
N GLY A 169 3.66 -12.28 -7.26
CA GLY A 169 3.06 -13.54 -6.79
C GLY A 169 3.22 -13.74 -5.28
N THR A 170 4.21 -13.09 -4.67
CA THR A 170 4.48 -13.21 -3.23
C THR A 170 5.00 -11.90 -2.67
N LEU A 171 4.57 -11.55 -1.46
CA LEU A 171 5.15 -10.48 -0.65
C LEU A 171 5.70 -11.11 0.63
N LYS A 172 7.03 -11.08 0.77
CA LYS A 172 7.74 -11.61 1.93
C LYS A 172 8.10 -10.50 2.89
N LEU A 173 7.69 -10.60 4.14
CA LEU A 173 8.16 -9.72 5.21
C LEU A 173 9.44 -10.29 5.85
N ALA A 174 10.46 -9.44 6.05
CA ALA A 174 11.70 -9.85 6.70
C ALA A 174 11.49 -10.24 8.18
N ASP A 175 12.25 -11.23 8.63
CA ASP A 175 12.32 -11.59 10.04
C ASP A 175 13.20 -10.58 10.82
N GLY A 176 12.87 -10.36 12.09
CA GLY A 176 13.85 -9.84 13.06
C GLY A 176 14.15 -8.33 13.08
N GLY A 177 13.52 -7.49 12.25
CA GLY A 177 13.73 -6.02 12.27
C GLY A 177 12.55 -5.20 12.81
N ASP A 178 12.80 -3.97 13.28
CA ASP A 178 11.75 -2.97 13.54
C ASP A 178 11.23 -2.33 12.25
N LEU A 179 12.06 -2.34 11.20
CA LEU A 179 11.74 -1.78 9.89
C LEU A 179 10.88 -2.73 9.07
N ALA A 180 9.87 -2.20 8.38
CA ALA A 180 9.00 -2.94 7.47
C ALA A 180 9.72 -3.26 6.15
N ALA A 181 10.61 -4.25 6.16
CA ALA A 181 11.30 -4.70 4.95
C ALA A 181 10.47 -5.76 4.22
N TRP A 182 9.88 -5.37 3.09
CA TRP A 182 9.08 -6.24 2.23
C TRP A 182 9.83 -6.58 0.94
N TYR A 183 9.77 -7.83 0.52
CA TYR A 183 10.43 -8.31 -0.70
C TYR A 183 9.41 -8.88 -1.67
N ILE A 184 9.44 -8.38 -2.91
CA ILE A 184 8.61 -8.91 -3.98
C ILE A 184 9.17 -10.25 -4.44
N ASN A 185 8.33 -11.27 -4.46
CA ASN A 185 8.66 -12.65 -4.82
C ASN A 185 9.81 -13.25 -4.00
N GLY A 186 10.06 -12.73 -2.80
CA GLY A 186 11.18 -13.13 -1.95
C GLY A 186 12.56 -12.73 -2.47
N ASP A 187 12.64 -11.90 -3.52
CA ASP A 187 13.90 -11.43 -4.09
C ASP A 187 14.47 -10.26 -3.30
N TYR A 188 15.65 -10.46 -2.69
CA TYR A 188 16.36 -9.44 -1.91
C TYR A 188 16.77 -8.20 -2.73
N ASN A 189 16.80 -8.30 -4.05
CA ASN A 189 17.05 -7.16 -4.93
C ASN A 189 15.80 -6.30 -5.18
N LYS A 190 14.61 -6.83 -4.86
CA LYS A 190 13.30 -6.18 -5.02
C LYS A 190 12.69 -5.85 -3.65
N GLN A 191 13.53 -5.32 -2.77
CA GLN A 191 13.11 -4.81 -1.47
C GLN A 191 12.37 -3.49 -1.64
N ILE A 192 11.11 -3.43 -1.21
CA ILE A 192 10.37 -2.18 -1.07
C ILE A 192 10.95 -1.47 0.15
N PRO A 193 11.59 -0.29 -0.02
CA PRO A 193 12.21 0.41 1.09
C PRO A 193 11.14 0.99 2.01
N SER A 194 11.55 1.25 3.25
CA SER A 194 10.79 2.13 4.13
C SER A 194 10.71 3.52 3.49
N MET A 195 9.51 3.92 3.08
CA MET A 195 9.29 5.25 2.48
C MET A 195 9.46 6.35 3.53
N GLU A 196 9.09 6.06 4.77
CA GLU A 196 9.09 6.97 5.90
C GLU A 196 9.09 6.22 7.26
N PRO A 197 9.46 6.88 8.36
CA PRO A 197 9.64 6.22 9.66
C PRO A 197 8.38 5.58 10.27
N SER A 198 7.17 6.03 9.90
CA SER A 198 5.92 5.46 10.43
C SER A 198 5.51 4.16 9.75
N GLY A 199 5.96 3.92 8.51
CA GLY A 199 5.64 2.72 7.72
C GLY A 199 4.28 2.74 7.03
N GLN A 200 3.46 3.77 7.24
CA GLN A 200 2.15 3.95 6.64
C GLN A 200 2.20 4.09 5.11
N LEU A 201 3.02 5.00 4.56
CA LEU A 201 3.23 5.17 3.11
C LEU A 201 3.82 3.91 2.50
N THR A 202 4.65 3.17 3.23
CA THR A 202 5.15 1.86 2.77
C THR A 202 3.97 0.88 2.61
N GLY A 203 3.07 0.80 3.59
CA GLY A 203 1.86 -0.01 3.52
C GLY A 203 0.92 0.42 2.38
N ALA A 204 0.71 1.72 2.20
CA ALA A 204 -0.12 2.27 1.14
C ALA A 204 0.48 2.00 -0.26
N ALA A 205 1.80 2.13 -0.42
CA ALA A 205 2.51 1.81 -1.65
C ALA A 205 2.38 0.33 -2.04
N ILE A 206 2.49 -0.57 -1.05
CA ILE A 206 2.27 -2.01 -1.24
C ILE A 206 0.82 -2.28 -1.64
N ALA A 207 -0.15 -1.67 -0.96
CA ALA A 207 -1.57 -1.82 -1.25
C ALA A 207 -1.87 -1.40 -2.70
N LEU A 208 -1.36 -0.24 -3.10
CA LEU A 208 -1.56 0.31 -4.44
C LEU A 208 -0.97 -0.62 -5.52
N ALA A 209 0.23 -1.14 -5.31
CA ALA A 209 0.85 -2.11 -6.22
C ALA A 209 0.04 -3.41 -6.33
N CYS A 210 -0.49 -3.92 -5.21
CA CYS A 210 -1.37 -5.09 -5.22
C CYS A 210 -2.65 -4.80 -6.02
N LEU A 211 -3.27 -3.65 -5.80
CA LEU A 211 -4.50 -3.29 -6.50
C LEU A 211 -4.30 -3.13 -8.00
N PHE A 212 -3.25 -2.43 -8.43
CA PHE A 212 -2.88 -2.36 -9.85
C PHE A 212 -2.64 -3.73 -10.48
N SER A 213 -2.11 -4.67 -9.71
CA SER A 213 -1.91 -6.03 -10.18
C SER A 213 -3.22 -6.72 -10.57
N PHE A 214 -4.26 -6.59 -9.73
CA PHE A 214 -5.58 -7.15 -10.01
C PHE A 214 -6.37 -6.33 -11.03
N ASP A 215 -6.22 -5.01 -11.07
CA ASP A 215 -6.85 -4.18 -12.12
C ASP A 215 -6.32 -4.55 -13.52
N GLN A 216 -5.01 -4.83 -13.63
CA GLN A 216 -4.37 -5.22 -14.89
C GLN A 216 -4.61 -6.69 -15.25
N GLN A 217 -4.77 -7.56 -14.25
CA GLN A 217 -5.02 -8.99 -14.43
C GLN A 217 -6.04 -9.52 -13.41
N PRO A 218 -7.35 -9.34 -13.64
CA PRO A 218 -8.39 -9.69 -12.67
C PRO A 218 -8.44 -11.17 -12.29
N ASP A 219 -8.09 -12.05 -13.24
CA ASP A 219 -8.13 -13.52 -13.07
C ASP A 219 -6.83 -14.12 -12.51
N ARG A 220 -5.93 -13.28 -11.97
CA ARG A 220 -4.65 -13.75 -11.44
C ARG A 220 -4.81 -14.54 -10.13
N ASP A 221 -3.81 -15.36 -9.84
CA ASP A 221 -3.70 -16.03 -8.54
C ASP A 221 -3.55 -15.01 -7.40
N ARG A 222 -4.03 -15.41 -6.21
CA ARG A 222 -3.88 -14.65 -4.97
C ARG A 222 -2.41 -14.40 -4.64
N ILE A 223 -2.11 -13.20 -4.16
CA ILE A 223 -0.78 -12.83 -3.68
C ILE A 223 -0.52 -13.57 -2.38
N ARG A 224 0.56 -14.35 -2.33
CA ARG A 224 0.98 -15.02 -1.10
C ARG A 224 1.65 -14.02 -0.15
N LEU A 225 1.22 -14.00 1.10
CA LEU A 225 1.89 -13.24 2.16
C LEU A 225 2.66 -14.19 3.06
N ILE A 226 3.99 -14.05 3.03
CA ILE A 226 4.93 -14.96 3.71
C ILE A 226 5.93 -14.21 4.61
#